data_AF-A0AAE0WJM3-F1
#
_entry.id   AF-A0AAE0WJM3-F1
#
_cell.length_a   1.000
_cell.length_b   1.000
_cell.length_c   1.000
_cell.angle_alpha   90.00
_cell.angle_beta   90.00
_cell.angle_gamma   90.00
#
_symmetry.space_group_name_H-M   'P 1'
#
loop_
_entity.id
_entity.type
_entity.pdbx_description
1 polymer ?
#
loop_
_entity_poly.entity_id
_entity_poly.type
_entity_poly.pdbx_seq_one_letter_code
_entity_poly.pdbx_strand_id
1 'polypeptide(L)'
;MLVFLKNLQLWVKTTTIDRRRTLILLAKMPLDKLDGRLDARVTAFDNGIDSFLTGPLRQRWTSTRQTALDILTKKRQKHSSTLRAFIRRNGNHSTQLCPKESWNEQFIKGITNFISEHWEEFESSKAAITEQLNDALARDMRAILPAMSRDHPSSMAALPVDRLEELVEAQISALNNIFRSDMYPYSQGLRNIKMDATHDSDANYFSRSITPVYRNCKLDSGAGVTKRSMDKIETHLSKKLKDSPFITVEHRLAKALRKNDEKHVRATIKDKTTAIFESLYGSFDRLIDKTVEDPREKRARQDLMKVLPALEKSYKEAVKTLEQVKAKYEIKAENM
;
A
#
# COMPACT_ATOMS: atom_id res chain seq x y z
N MET A 1 48.65 -28.47 -7.16
CA MET A 1 49.29 -27.45 -6.29
C MET A 1 48.85 -26.02 -6.61
N LEU A 2 48.90 -25.56 -7.87
CA LEU A 2 48.41 -24.23 -8.28
C LEU A 2 46.96 -23.94 -7.85
N VAL A 3 46.06 -24.92 -8.06
CA VAL A 3 44.64 -24.83 -7.70
C VAL A 3 44.46 -24.65 -6.19
N PHE A 4 45.23 -25.39 -5.39
CA PHE A 4 45.22 -25.29 -3.93
C PHE A 4 45.69 -23.92 -3.43
N LEU A 5 46.79 -23.40 -4.00
CA LEU A 5 47.35 -22.10 -3.62
C LEU A 5 46.43 -20.93 -4.02
N LYS A 6 45.81 -21.02 -5.20
CA LYS A 6 44.77 -20.07 -5.65
C LYS A 6 43.52 -20.12 -4.76
N ASN A 7 43.07 -21.30 -4.36
CA ASN A 7 41.92 -21.45 -3.46
C ASN A 7 42.21 -20.89 -2.06
N LEU A 8 43.41 -21.13 -1.53
CA LEU A 8 43.90 -20.52 -0.28
C LEU A 8 43.95 -19.00 -0.37
N GLN A 9 44.46 -18.44 -1.47
CA GLN A 9 44.45 -17.00 -1.72
C GLN A 9 43.04 -16.44 -1.72
N LEU A 10 42.11 -17.13 -2.38
CA LEU A 10 40.74 -16.69 -2.50
C LEU A 10 40.03 -16.72 -1.14
N TRP A 11 40.27 -17.76 -0.33
CA TRP A 11 39.78 -17.89 1.04
C TRP A 11 40.37 -16.84 2.00
N VAL A 12 41.66 -16.53 1.86
CA VAL A 12 42.34 -15.49 2.65
C VAL A 12 41.89 -14.07 2.25
N LYS A 13 41.70 -13.81 0.94
CA LYS A 13 41.36 -12.49 0.39
C LYS A 13 39.88 -12.14 0.51
N THR A 14 38.98 -13.12 0.56
CA THR A 14 37.56 -12.84 0.85
C THR A 14 37.41 -12.59 2.35
N THR A 15 37.37 -11.32 2.75
CA THR A 15 37.17 -10.98 4.15
C THR A 15 35.76 -11.36 4.62
N THR A 16 35.66 -11.87 5.84
CA THR A 16 34.37 -12.18 6.50
C THR A 16 33.48 -10.94 6.65
N ILE A 17 34.09 -9.75 6.68
CA ILE A 17 33.42 -8.45 6.74
C ILE A 17 32.66 -8.16 5.43
N ASP A 18 33.28 -8.39 4.27
CA ASP A 18 32.63 -8.19 2.97
C ASP A 18 31.48 -9.19 2.76
N ARG A 19 31.66 -10.46 3.19
CA ARG A 19 30.61 -11.49 3.14
C ARG A 19 29.43 -11.15 4.04
N ARG A 20 29.69 -10.71 5.27
CA ARG A 20 28.66 -10.26 6.22
C ARG A 20 27.86 -9.10 5.65
N ARG A 21 28.54 -8.08 5.13
CA ARG A 21 27.89 -6.88 4.57
C ARG A 21 26.94 -7.26 3.44
N THR A 22 27.34 -8.17 2.55
CA THR A 22 26.49 -8.58 1.42
C THR A 22 25.28 -9.40 1.87
N LEU A 23 25.43 -10.30 2.84
CA LEU A 23 24.29 -11.03 3.42
C LEU A 23 23.28 -10.09 4.11
N ILE A 24 23.80 -9.13 4.87
CA ILE A 24 23.01 -8.09 5.54
C ILE A 24 22.25 -7.24 4.51
N LEU A 25 22.87 -6.90 3.37
CA LEU A 25 22.20 -6.17 2.29
C LEU A 25 21.06 -7.00 1.68
N LEU A 26 21.26 -8.30 1.46
CA LEU A 26 20.19 -9.19 0.98
C LEU A 26 19.01 -9.27 1.97
N ALA A 27 19.29 -9.29 3.27
CA ALA A 27 18.26 -9.26 4.32
C ALA A 27 17.45 -7.94 4.34
N LYS A 28 18.04 -6.83 3.88
CA LYS A 28 17.38 -5.51 3.80
C LYS A 28 16.54 -5.32 2.54
N MET A 29 16.73 -6.12 1.50
CA MET A 29 16.03 -5.95 0.22
C MET A 29 14.49 -5.84 0.33
N PRO A 30 13.78 -6.59 1.20
CA PRO A 30 12.34 -6.43 1.36
C PRO A 30 11.94 -5.04 1.86
N LEU A 31 12.75 -4.44 2.75
CA LEU A 31 12.52 -3.08 3.25
C LEU A 31 12.70 -2.05 2.13
N ASP A 32 13.74 -2.19 1.32
CA ASP A 32 14.01 -1.29 0.19
C ASP A 32 12.88 -1.31 -0.86
N LYS A 33 12.17 -2.44 -0.98
CA LYS A 33 11.02 -2.60 -1.89
C LYS A 33 9.70 -2.11 -1.30
N LEU A 34 9.61 -1.88 0.01
CA LEU A 34 8.36 -1.61 0.71
C LEU A 34 7.60 -0.42 0.11
N ASP A 35 8.28 0.70 -0.12
CA ASP A 35 7.64 1.91 -0.65
C ASP A 35 7.06 1.67 -2.05
N GLY A 36 7.79 0.98 -2.92
CA GLY A 36 7.29 0.60 -4.25
C GLY A 36 6.06 -0.31 -4.20
N ARG A 37 6.00 -1.25 -3.23
CA ARG A 37 4.83 -2.12 -3.01
C ARG A 37 3.62 -1.32 -2.52
N LEU A 38 3.84 -0.39 -1.59
CA LEU A 38 2.79 0.47 -1.06
C LEU A 38 2.23 1.41 -2.14
N ASP A 39 3.10 2.01 -2.96
CA ASP A 39 2.70 2.89 -4.05
C ASP A 39 1.90 2.15 -5.13
N ALA A 40 2.32 0.94 -5.50
CA ALA A 40 1.56 0.09 -6.42
C ALA A 40 0.16 -0.23 -5.88
N ARG A 41 0.07 -0.52 -4.57
CA ARG A 41 -1.18 -0.81 -3.89
C ARG A 41 -2.10 0.41 -3.79
N VAL A 42 -1.56 1.61 -3.49
CA VAL A 42 -2.32 2.87 -3.49
C VAL A 42 -2.86 3.17 -4.89
N THR A 43 -2.03 2.99 -5.92
CA THR A 43 -2.45 3.17 -7.31
C THR A 43 -3.57 2.22 -7.70
N ALA A 44 -3.48 0.94 -7.30
CA ALA A 44 -4.54 -0.04 -7.55
C ALA A 44 -5.85 0.34 -6.84
N PHE A 45 -5.77 0.86 -5.60
CA PHE A 45 -6.94 1.34 -4.87
C PHE A 45 -7.58 2.57 -5.53
N ASP A 46 -6.78 3.53 -5.98
CA ASP A 46 -7.26 4.70 -6.73
C ASP A 46 -7.96 4.31 -8.03
N ASN A 47 -7.37 3.38 -8.79
CA ASN A 47 -8.01 2.83 -9.98
C ASN A 47 -9.34 2.14 -9.64
N GLY A 48 -9.41 1.41 -8.52
CA GLY A 48 -10.64 0.80 -8.03
C GLY A 48 -11.72 1.84 -7.71
N ILE A 49 -11.37 2.95 -7.04
CA ILE A 49 -12.31 4.07 -6.81
C ILE A 49 -12.85 4.58 -8.14
N ASP A 50 -11.97 4.76 -9.13
CA ASP A 50 -12.35 5.37 -10.39
C ASP A 50 -13.19 4.43 -11.28
N SER A 51 -12.85 3.14 -11.32
CA SER A 51 -13.58 2.13 -12.08
C SER A 51 -14.93 1.78 -11.47
N PHE A 52 -15.03 1.59 -10.15
CA PHE A 52 -16.25 1.11 -9.52
C PHE A 52 -17.19 2.23 -9.08
N LEU A 53 -16.67 3.42 -8.75
CA LEU A 53 -17.47 4.47 -8.13
C LEU A 53 -17.51 5.76 -8.96
N THR A 54 -16.39 6.47 -9.11
CA THR A 54 -16.43 7.86 -9.61
C THR A 54 -16.73 7.94 -11.10
N GLY A 55 -16.12 7.08 -11.93
CA GLY A 55 -16.35 7.02 -13.37
C GLY A 55 -17.82 6.73 -13.70
N PRO A 56 -18.41 5.64 -13.18
CA PRO A 56 -19.82 5.34 -13.41
C PRO A 56 -20.78 6.39 -12.83
N LEU A 57 -20.51 6.95 -11.65
CA LEU A 57 -21.32 8.05 -11.09
C LEU A 57 -21.34 9.26 -12.02
N ARG A 58 -20.18 9.62 -12.59
CA ARG A 58 -20.06 10.74 -13.52
C ARG A 58 -20.84 10.50 -14.80
N GLN A 59 -20.82 9.27 -15.33
CA GLN A 59 -21.63 8.89 -16.49
C GLN A 59 -23.14 8.99 -16.22
N ARG A 60 -23.57 8.66 -14.99
CA ARG A 60 -24.98 8.74 -14.55
C ARG A 60 -25.43 10.13 -14.10
N TRP A 61 -24.57 11.15 -14.18
CA TRP A 61 -24.85 12.50 -13.70
C TRP A 61 -26.14 13.10 -14.28
N THR A 62 -26.33 13.02 -15.60
CA THR A 62 -27.50 13.63 -16.26
C THR A 62 -28.81 13.03 -15.75
N SER A 63 -28.86 11.70 -15.60
CA SER A 63 -30.03 10.97 -15.09
C SER A 63 -30.29 11.30 -13.62
N THR A 64 -29.24 11.37 -12.80
CA THR A 64 -29.34 11.74 -11.38
C THR A 64 -29.90 13.15 -11.23
N ARG A 65 -29.38 14.11 -12.00
CA ARG A 65 -29.87 15.48 -12.03
C ARG A 65 -31.34 15.54 -12.43
N GLN A 66 -31.73 14.86 -13.50
CA GLN A 66 -33.12 14.84 -13.97
C GLN A 66 -34.06 14.27 -12.90
N THR A 67 -33.68 13.16 -12.28
CA THR A 67 -34.45 12.53 -11.20
C THR A 67 -34.67 13.51 -10.04
N ALA A 68 -33.64 14.26 -9.63
CA ALA A 68 -33.76 15.26 -8.57
C ALA A 68 -34.70 16.41 -8.94
N LEU A 69 -34.68 16.86 -10.21
CA LEU A 69 -35.57 17.90 -10.72
C LEU A 69 -37.02 17.42 -10.82
N ASP A 70 -37.25 16.19 -11.23
CA ASP A 70 -38.59 15.58 -11.26
C ASP A 70 -39.16 15.47 -9.83
N ILE A 71 -38.32 15.09 -8.87
CA ILE A 71 -38.68 15.08 -7.45
C ILE A 71 -39.05 16.50 -6.99
N LEU A 72 -38.24 17.51 -7.32
CA LEU A 72 -38.53 18.90 -6.97
C LEU A 72 -39.87 19.36 -7.56
N THR A 73 -40.14 19.02 -8.83
CA THR A 73 -41.40 19.33 -9.51
C THR A 73 -42.59 18.71 -8.79
N LYS A 74 -42.48 17.45 -8.34
CA LYS A 74 -43.49 16.81 -7.49
C LYS A 74 -43.66 17.53 -6.16
N LYS A 75 -42.57 17.99 -5.53
CA LYS A 75 -42.66 18.76 -4.28
C LYS A 75 -43.37 20.09 -4.49
N ARG A 76 -43.16 20.79 -5.61
CA ARG A 76 -43.81 22.09 -5.92
C ARG A 76 -45.34 22.04 -5.85
N GLN A 77 -45.96 20.87 -6.02
CA GLN A 77 -47.42 20.69 -5.91
C GLN A 77 -47.94 20.72 -4.46
N LYS A 78 -47.06 20.63 -3.45
CA LYS A 78 -47.45 20.72 -2.04
C LYS A 78 -47.85 22.15 -1.68
N HIS A 79 -48.73 22.27 -0.68
CA HIS A 79 -49.16 23.57 -0.17
C HIS A 79 -47.96 24.42 0.32
N SER A 80 -48.06 25.74 0.14
CA SER A 80 -46.97 26.69 0.40
C SER A 80 -46.45 26.65 1.85
N SER A 81 -47.33 26.44 2.83
CA SER A 81 -46.97 26.29 4.24
C SER A 81 -46.09 25.05 4.47
N THR A 82 -46.44 23.92 3.85
CA THR A 82 -45.68 22.67 3.91
C THR A 82 -44.31 22.84 3.29
N LEU A 83 -44.23 23.45 2.10
CA LEU A 83 -42.96 23.75 1.44
C LEU A 83 -42.02 24.56 2.34
N ARG A 84 -42.55 25.62 2.98
CA ARG A 84 -41.75 26.43 3.91
C ARG A 84 -41.31 25.66 5.15
N ALA A 85 -42.12 24.74 5.66
CA ALA A 85 -41.74 23.92 6.80
C ALA A 85 -40.52 23.04 6.48
N PHE A 86 -40.51 22.39 5.31
CA PHE A 86 -39.36 21.64 4.81
C PHE A 86 -38.12 22.53 4.65
N ILE A 87 -38.25 23.68 3.98
CA ILE A 87 -37.12 24.61 3.76
C ILE A 87 -36.50 25.08 5.09
N ARG A 88 -37.32 25.44 6.07
CA ARG A 88 -36.84 25.88 7.40
C ARG A 88 -36.10 24.79 8.16
N ARG A 89 -36.40 23.54 7.87
CA ARG A 89 -35.78 22.37 8.47
C ARG A 89 -34.81 21.66 7.51
N ASN A 90 -34.18 22.41 6.59
CA ASN A 90 -33.14 21.91 5.69
C ASN A 90 -33.56 20.69 4.85
N GLY A 91 -34.82 20.67 4.40
CA GLY A 91 -35.37 19.56 3.62
C GLY A 91 -35.91 18.39 4.46
N ASN A 92 -35.91 18.50 5.79
CA ASN A 92 -36.40 17.45 6.69
C ASN A 92 -37.68 17.88 7.41
N HIS A 93 -38.80 17.18 7.19
CA HIS A 93 -40.02 17.49 7.93
C HIS A 93 -40.82 16.23 8.23
N SER A 94 -41.48 16.26 9.39
CA SER A 94 -42.38 15.21 9.86
C SER A 94 -43.49 15.84 10.70
N THR A 95 -44.68 15.28 10.58
CA THR A 95 -45.84 15.57 11.45
C THR A 95 -46.58 14.25 11.71
N GLN A 96 -47.57 14.23 12.61
CA GLN A 96 -48.40 13.03 12.81
C GLN A 96 -49.13 12.58 11.54
N LEU A 97 -49.47 13.52 10.66
CA LEU A 97 -50.18 13.27 9.39
C LEU A 97 -49.25 13.18 8.18
N CYS A 98 -47.95 13.46 8.34
CA CYS A 98 -46.96 13.44 7.25
C CYS A 98 -45.75 12.63 7.69
N PRO A 99 -45.53 11.43 7.11
CA PRO A 99 -44.42 10.56 7.49
C PRO A 99 -43.09 11.28 7.33
N LYS A 100 -42.10 10.90 8.13
CA LYS A 100 -40.76 11.49 8.11
C LYS A 100 -40.20 11.43 6.68
N GLU A 101 -39.86 12.59 6.17
CA GLU A 101 -39.39 12.75 4.80
C GLU A 101 -38.11 13.61 4.78
N SER A 102 -37.05 13.11 4.14
CA SER A 102 -35.88 13.90 3.77
C SER A 102 -35.90 14.18 2.26
N TRP A 103 -35.89 15.46 1.89
CA TRP A 103 -35.72 15.88 0.50
C TRP A 103 -34.31 15.61 0.00
N ASN A 104 -33.29 15.75 0.86
CA ASN A 104 -31.90 15.56 0.49
C ASN A 104 -31.66 14.11 0.03
N GLU A 105 -32.10 13.13 0.82
CA GLU A 105 -32.06 11.70 0.46
C GLU A 105 -32.79 11.40 -0.85
N GLN A 106 -33.95 12.02 -1.05
CA GLN A 106 -34.70 11.85 -2.30
C GLN A 106 -33.96 12.44 -3.50
N PHE A 107 -33.37 13.63 -3.38
CA PHE A 107 -32.60 14.24 -4.46
C PHE A 107 -31.37 13.41 -4.85
N ILE A 108 -30.75 12.71 -3.90
CA ILE A 108 -29.59 11.85 -4.16
C ILE A 108 -29.94 10.37 -4.34
N LYS A 109 -31.22 10.00 -4.42
CA LYS A 109 -31.64 8.58 -4.47
C LYS A 109 -30.92 7.77 -5.55
N GLY A 110 -30.69 8.37 -6.73
CA GLY A 110 -29.92 7.73 -7.81
C GLY A 110 -28.47 7.40 -7.41
N ILE A 111 -27.81 8.31 -6.67
CA ILE A 111 -26.47 8.09 -6.12
C ILE A 111 -26.53 7.04 -5.02
N THR A 112 -27.50 7.13 -4.11
CA THR A 112 -27.65 6.18 -3.00
C THR A 112 -27.84 4.75 -3.48
N ASN A 113 -28.73 4.55 -4.47
CA ASN A 113 -28.95 3.24 -5.08
C ASN A 113 -27.67 2.74 -5.75
N PHE A 114 -27.02 3.58 -6.56
CA PHE A 114 -25.78 3.23 -7.24
C PHE A 114 -24.69 2.80 -6.25
N ILE A 115 -24.43 3.61 -5.21
CA ILE A 115 -23.44 3.29 -4.21
C ILE A 115 -23.81 1.98 -3.52
N SER A 116 -25.08 1.78 -3.17
CA SER A 116 -25.51 0.55 -2.49
C SER A 116 -25.29 -0.70 -3.34
N GLU A 117 -25.54 -0.61 -4.64
CA GLU A 117 -25.35 -1.70 -5.62
C GLU A 117 -23.85 -2.05 -5.82
N HIS A 118 -22.97 -1.06 -5.93
CA HIS A 118 -21.57 -1.26 -6.33
C HIS A 118 -20.60 -1.31 -5.13
N TRP A 119 -21.10 -1.08 -3.91
CA TRP A 119 -20.25 -1.01 -2.72
C TRP A 119 -19.55 -2.33 -2.42
N GLU A 120 -20.26 -3.44 -2.56
CA GLU A 120 -19.75 -4.77 -2.23
C GLU A 120 -18.63 -5.19 -3.20
N GLU A 121 -18.78 -4.89 -4.48
CA GLU A 121 -17.73 -5.10 -5.50
C GLU A 121 -16.49 -4.25 -5.18
N PHE A 122 -16.68 -2.99 -4.80
CA PHE A 122 -15.59 -2.11 -4.38
C PHE A 122 -14.88 -2.62 -3.11
N GLU A 123 -15.63 -3.05 -2.09
CA GLU A 123 -15.04 -3.63 -0.87
C GLU A 123 -14.27 -4.93 -1.15
N SER A 124 -14.78 -5.76 -2.05
CA SER A 124 -14.13 -6.99 -2.51
C SER A 124 -12.82 -6.69 -3.25
N SER A 125 -12.84 -5.70 -4.15
CA SER A 125 -11.63 -5.22 -4.83
C SER A 125 -10.58 -4.70 -3.84
N LYS A 126 -11.00 -3.89 -2.85
CA LYS A 126 -10.13 -3.42 -1.76
C LYS A 126 -9.55 -4.59 -0.95
N ALA A 127 -10.35 -5.61 -0.65
CA ALA A 127 -9.88 -6.79 0.09
C ALA A 127 -8.79 -7.52 -0.70
N ALA A 128 -9.04 -7.81 -1.98
CA ALA A 128 -8.07 -8.46 -2.86
C ALA A 128 -6.75 -7.66 -2.98
N ILE A 129 -6.83 -6.34 -3.17
CA ILE A 129 -5.64 -5.47 -3.25
C ILE A 129 -4.84 -5.47 -1.93
N THR A 130 -5.53 -5.57 -0.78
CA THR A 130 -4.89 -5.64 0.54
C THR A 130 -4.19 -6.98 0.74
N GLU A 131 -4.84 -8.08 0.36
CA GLU A 131 -4.30 -9.43 0.42
C GLU A 131 -3.08 -9.58 -0.50
N GLN A 132 -3.15 -9.07 -1.73
CA GLN A 132 -2.02 -9.07 -2.67
C GLN A 132 -0.79 -8.35 -2.13
N LEU A 133 -0.97 -7.23 -1.40
CA LEU A 133 0.14 -6.55 -0.74
C LEU A 133 0.74 -7.41 0.37
N ASN A 134 -0.09 -7.98 1.24
CA ASN A 134 0.37 -8.85 2.32
C ASN A 134 1.15 -10.06 1.77
N ASP A 135 0.62 -10.72 0.74
CA ASP A 135 1.26 -11.85 0.06
C ASP A 135 2.57 -11.46 -0.62
N ALA A 136 2.63 -10.27 -1.24
CA ALA A 136 3.86 -9.76 -1.84
C ALA A 136 4.95 -9.55 -0.79
N LEU A 137 4.62 -8.94 0.35
CA LEU A 137 5.55 -8.72 1.45
C LEU A 137 6.00 -10.04 2.08
N ALA A 138 5.08 -10.97 2.33
CA ALA A 138 5.42 -12.30 2.85
C ALA A 138 6.32 -13.08 1.88
N ARG A 139 6.06 -13.01 0.57
CA ARG A 139 6.95 -13.60 -0.45
C ARG A 139 8.33 -12.95 -0.46
N ASP A 140 8.40 -11.63 -0.35
CA ASP A 140 9.68 -10.92 -0.28
C ASP A 140 10.50 -11.36 0.95
N MET A 141 9.85 -11.63 2.10
CA MET A 141 10.51 -12.21 3.30
C MET A 141 10.98 -13.64 3.09
N ARG A 142 10.14 -14.52 2.53
CA ARG A 142 10.51 -15.92 2.25
C ARG A 142 11.65 -16.03 1.23
N ALA A 143 11.77 -15.06 0.32
CA ALA A 143 12.80 -15.04 -0.70
C ALA A 143 14.20 -14.69 -0.16
N ILE A 144 14.33 -14.20 1.07
CA ILE A 144 15.61 -13.81 1.67
C ILE A 144 16.59 -15.00 1.69
N LEU A 145 16.18 -16.13 2.29
CA LEU A 145 17.07 -17.28 2.49
C LEU A 145 17.43 -17.98 1.17
N PRO A 146 16.48 -18.26 0.24
CA PRO A 146 16.83 -18.76 -1.09
C PRO A 146 17.78 -17.84 -1.87
N ALA A 147 17.62 -16.51 -1.75
CA ALA A 147 18.51 -15.56 -2.40
C ALA A 147 19.92 -15.64 -1.80
N MET A 148 20.05 -15.69 -0.48
CA MET A 148 21.35 -15.86 0.19
C MET A 148 22.01 -17.20 -0.18
N SER A 149 21.25 -18.29 -0.27
CA SER A 149 21.78 -19.62 -0.66
C SER A 149 22.28 -19.66 -2.09
N ARG A 150 21.58 -18.98 -3.01
CA ARG A 150 22.00 -18.91 -4.42
C ARG A 150 23.22 -18.01 -4.60
N ASP A 151 23.22 -16.83 -3.97
CA ASP A 151 24.21 -15.78 -4.23
C ASP A 151 25.47 -15.98 -3.35
N HIS A 152 25.34 -16.65 -2.20
CA HIS A 152 26.41 -16.91 -1.24
C HIS A 152 26.35 -18.33 -0.59
N PRO A 153 26.46 -19.41 -1.38
CA PRO A 153 26.29 -20.78 -0.88
C PRO A 153 27.30 -21.16 0.22
N SER A 154 28.56 -20.73 0.10
CA SER A 154 29.61 -21.01 1.10
C SER A 154 29.39 -20.29 2.43
N SER A 155 28.68 -19.15 2.43
CA SER A 155 28.37 -18.42 3.65
C SER A 155 27.14 -19.01 4.36
N MET A 156 26.17 -19.51 3.59
CA MET A 156 24.96 -20.15 4.15
C MET A 156 25.26 -21.46 4.88
N ALA A 157 26.27 -22.22 4.45
CA ALA A 157 26.67 -23.46 5.13
C ALA A 157 27.12 -23.26 6.59
N ALA A 158 27.53 -22.06 6.98
CA ALA A 158 27.95 -21.73 8.34
C ALA A 158 26.83 -21.13 9.22
N LEU A 159 25.65 -20.86 8.63
CA LEU A 159 24.54 -20.21 9.32
C LEU A 159 23.54 -21.26 9.84
N PRO A 160 22.85 -20.99 10.97
CA PRO A 160 21.78 -21.84 11.46
C PRO A 160 20.50 -21.61 10.64
N VAL A 161 20.43 -22.20 9.44
CA VAL A 161 19.36 -21.98 8.46
C VAL A 161 17.98 -22.26 9.04
N ASP A 162 17.79 -23.37 9.74
CA ASP A 162 16.50 -23.73 10.36
C ASP A 162 15.98 -22.63 11.31
N ARG A 163 16.88 -22.05 12.12
CA ARG A 163 16.52 -20.95 13.04
C ARG A 163 16.17 -19.66 12.29
N LEU A 164 16.81 -19.42 11.14
CA LEU A 164 16.49 -18.27 10.30
C LEU A 164 15.14 -18.45 9.61
N GLU A 165 14.80 -19.67 9.19
CA GLU A 165 13.50 -20.01 8.61
C GLU A 165 12.37 -19.82 9.62
N GLU A 166 12.52 -20.36 10.84
CA GLU A 166 11.57 -20.14 11.94
C GLU A 166 11.37 -18.66 12.22
N LEU A 167 12.46 -17.88 12.19
CA LEU A 167 12.40 -16.44 12.42
C LEU A 167 11.66 -15.70 11.30
N VAL A 168 11.91 -16.06 10.04
CA VAL A 168 11.18 -15.49 8.89
C VAL A 168 9.68 -15.79 9.00
N GLU A 169 9.29 -17.03 9.28
CA GLU A 169 7.87 -17.40 9.41
C GLU A 169 7.18 -16.76 10.62
N ALA A 170 7.91 -16.58 11.73
CA ALA A 170 7.41 -15.83 12.88
C ALA A 170 7.13 -14.36 12.52
N GLN A 171 8.02 -13.72 11.76
CA GLN A 171 7.82 -12.34 11.31
C GLN A 171 6.71 -12.22 10.25
N ILE A 172 6.52 -13.23 9.38
CA ILE A 172 5.38 -13.30 8.47
C ILE A 172 4.06 -13.44 9.25
N SER A 173 4.05 -14.24 10.31
CA SER A 173 2.88 -14.35 11.19
C SER A 173 2.56 -13.01 11.88
N ALA A 174 3.59 -12.27 12.32
CA ALA A 174 3.42 -10.93 12.86
C ALA A 174 2.88 -9.95 11.80
N LEU A 175 3.35 -10.04 10.55
CA LEU A 175 2.86 -9.25 9.43
C LEU A 175 1.37 -9.50 9.18
N ASN A 176 0.96 -10.77 9.06
CA ASN A 176 -0.44 -11.15 8.90
C ASN A 176 -1.33 -10.60 10.01
N ASN A 177 -0.85 -10.62 11.26
CA ASN A 177 -1.56 -10.06 12.39
C ASN A 177 -1.76 -8.55 12.29
N ILE A 178 -0.79 -7.79 11.76
CA ILE A 178 -0.94 -6.35 11.51
C ILE A 178 -2.09 -6.11 10.54
N PHE A 179 -2.07 -6.76 9.38
CA PHE A 179 -3.10 -6.60 8.36
C PHE A 179 -4.48 -6.95 8.93
N ARG A 180 -4.60 -8.09 9.61
CA ARG A 180 -5.85 -8.51 10.26
C ARG A 180 -6.33 -7.52 11.31
N SER A 181 -5.43 -6.98 12.13
CA SER A 181 -5.78 -6.00 13.18
C SER A 181 -6.27 -4.67 12.60
N ASP A 182 -5.75 -4.27 11.44
CA ASP A 182 -6.10 -3.01 10.78
C ASP A 182 -7.36 -3.12 9.92
N MET A 183 -7.77 -4.33 9.53
CA MET A 183 -8.99 -4.54 8.72
C MET A 183 -10.25 -3.96 9.36
N TYR A 184 -10.46 -4.17 10.67
CA TYR A 184 -11.67 -3.68 11.33
C TYR A 184 -11.79 -2.14 11.30
N PRO A 185 -10.82 -1.36 11.81
CA PRO A 185 -10.92 0.10 11.78
C PRO A 185 -10.95 0.65 10.35
N TYR A 186 -10.26 -0.02 9.40
CA TYR A 186 -10.31 0.38 8.00
C TYR A 186 -11.72 0.21 7.41
N SER A 187 -12.36 -0.94 7.60
CA SER A 187 -13.74 -1.20 7.16
C SER A 187 -14.76 -0.30 7.87
N GLN A 188 -14.57 0.03 9.15
CA GLN A 188 -15.42 1.01 9.83
C GLN A 188 -15.32 2.40 9.19
N GLY A 189 -14.11 2.83 8.81
CA GLY A 189 -13.91 4.07 8.07
C GLY A 189 -14.68 4.09 6.75
N LEU A 190 -14.61 2.99 6.00
CA LEU A 190 -15.36 2.83 4.74
C LEU A 190 -16.88 2.87 4.96
N ARG A 191 -17.39 2.17 5.97
CA ARG A 191 -18.81 2.21 6.33
C ARG A 191 -19.29 3.63 6.64
N ASN A 192 -18.52 4.40 7.42
CA ASN A 192 -18.86 5.78 7.72
C ASN A 192 -18.88 6.65 6.46
N ILE A 193 -17.92 6.46 5.55
CA ILE A 193 -17.88 7.16 4.26
C ILE A 193 -19.11 6.83 3.41
N LYS A 194 -19.54 5.56 3.38
CA LYS A 194 -20.78 5.14 2.73
C LYS A 194 -21.99 5.85 3.33
N MET A 195 -22.08 5.90 4.66
CA MET A 195 -23.18 6.59 5.35
C MET A 195 -23.22 8.08 4.99
N ASP A 196 -22.07 8.76 4.99
CA ASP A 196 -21.96 10.19 4.62
C ASP A 196 -22.29 10.45 3.13
N ALA A 197 -22.24 9.43 2.28
CA ALA A 197 -22.65 9.54 0.88
C ALA A 197 -24.14 9.26 0.65
N THR A 198 -24.79 8.48 1.54
CA THR A 198 -26.09 7.85 1.26
C THR A 198 -27.23 8.29 2.17
N HIS A 199 -26.93 8.65 3.43
CA HIS A 199 -27.92 8.99 4.45
C HIS A 199 -27.85 10.47 4.80
N ASP A 200 -29.00 11.11 4.99
CA ASP A 200 -29.05 12.53 5.36
C ASP A 200 -28.52 12.73 6.78
N SER A 201 -27.52 13.59 6.89
CA SER A 201 -26.89 14.00 8.15
C SER A 201 -26.15 15.31 7.92
N ASP A 202 -25.68 15.94 9.00
CA ASP A 202 -24.82 17.12 8.89
C ASP A 202 -23.46 16.82 8.22
N ALA A 203 -23.03 15.54 8.26
CA ALA A 203 -21.83 15.08 7.59
C ALA A 203 -22.05 14.78 6.11
N ASN A 204 -23.31 14.56 5.69
CA ASN A 204 -23.64 14.11 4.34
C ASN A 204 -23.10 15.07 3.27
N TYR A 205 -22.49 14.50 2.23
CA TYR A 205 -21.80 15.28 1.20
C TYR A 205 -22.73 16.22 0.42
N PHE A 206 -23.95 15.77 0.12
CA PHE A 206 -24.98 16.56 -0.54
C PHE A 206 -25.64 17.55 0.41
N SER A 207 -26.01 17.12 1.61
CA SER A 207 -26.66 18.00 2.60
C SER A 207 -25.79 19.21 2.91
N ARG A 208 -24.48 19.01 3.02
CA ARG A 208 -23.51 20.11 3.16
C ARG A 208 -23.42 21.02 1.93
N SER A 209 -23.70 20.53 0.73
CA SER A 209 -23.66 21.34 -0.51
C SER A 209 -24.92 22.20 -0.66
N ILE A 210 -26.09 21.68 -0.27
CA ILE A 210 -27.38 22.38 -0.37
C ILE A 210 -27.71 23.25 0.86
N THR A 211 -27.10 22.98 2.02
CA THR A 211 -27.32 23.75 3.26
C THR A 211 -27.24 25.27 3.10
N PRO A 212 -26.25 25.85 2.36
CA PRO A 212 -26.22 27.29 2.10
C PRO A 212 -27.46 27.81 1.38
N VAL A 213 -28.05 27.01 0.49
CA VAL A 213 -29.30 27.36 -0.22
C VAL A 213 -30.46 27.43 0.77
N TYR A 214 -30.60 26.42 1.64
CA TYR A 214 -31.63 26.45 2.68
C TYR A 214 -31.48 27.65 3.62
N ARG A 215 -30.24 27.98 4.04
CA ARG A 215 -29.99 29.17 4.86
C ARG A 215 -30.44 30.44 4.16
N ASN A 216 -30.11 30.61 2.89
CA ASN A 216 -30.54 31.76 2.11
C ASN A 216 -32.07 31.84 1.96
N CYS A 217 -32.75 30.70 1.79
CA CYS A 217 -34.22 30.67 1.72
C CYS A 217 -34.90 31.01 3.05
N LYS A 218 -34.25 30.74 4.21
CA LYS A 218 -34.79 31.10 5.53
C LYS A 218 -34.79 32.61 5.78
N LEU A 219 -33.87 33.33 5.14
CA LEU A 219 -33.76 34.79 5.24
C LEU A 219 -34.75 35.52 4.33
N ASP A 220 -35.35 34.84 3.34
CA ASP A 220 -36.32 35.46 2.45
C ASP A 220 -37.67 35.73 3.15
N SER A 221 -38.30 36.84 2.79
CA SER A 221 -39.62 37.26 3.30
C SER A 221 -40.49 37.89 2.21
N GLY A 222 -41.76 38.17 2.53
CA GLY A 222 -42.70 38.84 1.62
C GLY A 222 -43.43 37.93 0.62
N ALA A 223 -44.22 38.55 -0.26
CA ALA A 223 -45.02 37.86 -1.26
C ALA A 223 -44.14 37.03 -2.20
N GLY A 224 -44.60 35.82 -2.57
CA GLY A 224 -43.88 34.92 -3.47
C GLY A 224 -42.63 34.23 -2.88
N VAL A 225 -42.37 34.34 -1.57
CA VAL A 225 -41.19 33.74 -0.91
C VAL A 225 -41.02 32.24 -1.19
N THR A 226 -42.12 31.48 -1.20
CA THR A 226 -42.07 30.04 -1.46
C THR A 226 -41.59 29.75 -2.88
N LYS A 227 -42.12 30.48 -3.88
CA LYS A 227 -41.70 30.33 -5.28
C LYS A 227 -40.21 30.63 -5.43
N ARG A 228 -39.74 31.78 -4.92
CA ARG A 228 -38.31 32.15 -4.95
C ARG A 228 -37.42 31.10 -4.28
N SER A 229 -37.86 30.55 -3.14
CA SER A 229 -37.10 29.51 -2.44
C SER A 229 -36.99 28.22 -3.25
N MET A 230 -38.08 27.81 -3.91
CA MET A 230 -38.07 26.63 -4.79
C MET A 230 -37.19 26.87 -6.02
N ASP A 231 -37.23 28.07 -6.60
CA ASP A 231 -36.40 28.45 -7.74
C ASP A 231 -34.91 28.47 -7.38
N LYS A 232 -34.55 28.87 -6.15
CA LYS A 232 -33.18 28.77 -5.61
C LYS A 232 -32.71 27.32 -5.49
N ILE A 233 -33.57 26.42 -5.00
CA ILE A 233 -33.26 24.99 -4.92
C ILE A 233 -33.11 24.42 -6.32
N GLU A 234 -34.02 24.72 -7.24
CA GLU A 234 -33.93 24.29 -8.64
C GLU A 234 -32.63 24.76 -9.30
N THR A 235 -32.28 26.04 -9.12
CA THR A 235 -31.02 26.60 -9.62
C THR A 235 -29.81 25.83 -9.10
N HIS A 236 -29.83 25.40 -7.84
CA HIS A 236 -28.77 24.60 -7.25
C HIS A 236 -28.67 23.19 -7.85
N LEU A 237 -29.82 22.51 -8.03
CA LEU A 237 -29.87 21.17 -8.63
C LEU A 237 -29.50 21.19 -10.12
N SER A 238 -29.89 22.25 -10.84
CA SER A 238 -29.69 22.41 -12.29
C SER A 238 -28.28 22.86 -12.69
N LYS A 239 -27.37 23.09 -11.73
CA LYS A 239 -25.99 23.50 -12.02
C LYS A 239 -25.31 22.56 -13.02
N LYS A 240 -24.52 23.16 -13.91
CA LYS A 240 -23.69 22.44 -14.89
C LYS A 240 -22.72 21.49 -14.18
N LEU A 241 -22.24 20.47 -14.89
CA LEU A 241 -21.39 19.40 -14.37
C LEU A 241 -20.33 19.87 -13.37
N LYS A 242 -19.50 20.86 -13.75
CA LYS A 242 -18.39 21.37 -12.93
C LYS A 242 -18.81 21.86 -11.54
N ASP A 243 -19.97 22.50 -11.43
CA ASP A 243 -20.48 23.10 -10.19
C ASP A 243 -21.66 22.31 -9.59
N SER A 244 -21.93 21.13 -10.14
CA SER A 244 -23.10 20.35 -9.78
C SER A 244 -22.97 19.79 -8.35
N PRO A 245 -24.04 19.83 -7.54
CA PRO A 245 -24.01 19.23 -6.22
C PRO A 245 -23.80 17.71 -6.27
N PHE A 246 -24.19 17.05 -7.35
CA PHE A 246 -23.99 15.60 -7.54
C PHE A 246 -22.53 15.24 -7.80
N ILE A 247 -21.81 16.07 -8.58
CA ILE A 247 -20.35 15.91 -8.78
C ILE A 247 -19.58 16.29 -7.50
N THR A 248 -20.11 17.21 -6.70
CA THR A 248 -19.55 17.50 -5.38
C THR A 248 -19.61 16.27 -4.46
N VAL A 249 -20.67 15.47 -4.53
CA VAL A 249 -20.77 14.20 -3.78
C VAL A 249 -19.70 13.22 -4.26
N GLU A 250 -19.56 13.03 -5.58
CA GLU A 250 -18.53 12.17 -6.18
C GLU A 250 -17.12 12.55 -5.70
N HIS A 251 -16.74 13.84 -5.82
CA HIS A 251 -15.43 14.32 -5.40
C HIS A 251 -15.18 14.14 -3.89
N ARG A 252 -16.20 14.39 -3.06
CA ARG A 252 -16.08 14.24 -1.61
C ARG A 252 -15.97 12.78 -1.20
N LEU A 253 -16.73 11.89 -1.84
CA LEU A 253 -16.62 10.45 -1.68
C LEU A 253 -15.21 9.97 -2.02
N ALA A 254 -14.71 10.29 -3.20
CA ALA A 254 -13.36 9.91 -3.64
C ALA A 254 -12.28 10.43 -2.69
N LYS A 255 -12.36 11.70 -2.30
CA LYS A 255 -11.42 12.31 -1.35
C LYS A 255 -11.45 11.62 0.02
N ALA A 256 -12.64 11.28 0.52
CA ALA A 256 -12.77 10.61 1.82
C ALA A 256 -12.22 9.18 1.77
N LEU A 257 -12.48 8.44 0.68
CA LEU A 257 -11.92 7.11 0.45
C LEU A 257 -10.39 7.15 0.43
N ARG A 258 -9.79 8.05 -0.36
CA ARG A 258 -8.34 8.25 -0.41
C ARG A 258 -7.72 8.63 0.93
N LYS A 259 -8.39 9.50 1.69
CA LYS A 259 -7.90 9.90 3.02
C LYS A 259 -7.95 8.73 4.02
N ASN A 260 -9.01 7.94 3.98
CA ASN A 260 -9.12 6.75 4.83
C ASN A 260 -8.06 5.72 4.47
N ASP A 261 -7.82 5.56 3.18
CA ASP A 261 -6.79 4.69 2.64
C ASP A 261 -5.38 5.09 3.07
N GLU A 262 -5.03 6.37 2.90
CA GLU A 262 -3.75 6.94 3.32
C GLU A 262 -3.48 6.72 4.81
N LYS A 263 -4.50 6.95 5.65
CA LYS A 263 -4.42 6.73 7.11
C LYS A 263 -4.07 5.28 7.46
N HIS A 264 -4.67 4.31 6.78
CA HIS A 264 -4.46 2.90 7.09
C HIS A 264 -3.19 2.37 6.45
N VAL A 265 -2.93 2.69 5.19
CA VAL A 265 -1.82 2.09 4.45
C VAL A 265 -0.51 2.83 4.68
N ARG A 266 -0.49 4.15 4.47
CA ARG A 266 0.76 4.92 4.59
C ARG A 266 1.12 5.24 6.04
N ALA A 267 0.14 5.48 6.91
CA ALA A 267 0.42 5.84 8.30
C ALA A 267 0.38 4.66 9.28
N THR A 268 -0.30 3.55 8.97
CA THR A 268 -0.37 2.40 9.90
C THR A 268 0.40 1.19 9.40
N ILE A 269 0.09 0.71 8.18
CA ILE A 269 0.73 -0.49 7.63
C ILE A 269 2.22 -0.23 7.36
N LYS A 270 2.60 0.89 6.75
CA LYS A 270 4.00 1.23 6.47
C LYS A 270 4.87 1.18 7.73
N ASP A 271 4.49 1.91 8.77
CA ASP A 271 5.29 2.04 10.00
C ASP A 271 5.44 0.68 10.70
N LYS A 272 4.33 -0.07 10.83
CA LYS A 272 4.35 -1.39 11.47
C LYS A 272 5.13 -2.43 10.65
N THR A 273 5.03 -2.38 9.32
CA THR A 273 5.77 -3.28 8.42
C THR A 273 7.27 -2.96 8.44
N THR A 274 7.61 -1.67 8.45
CA THR A 274 9.00 -1.20 8.60
C THR A 274 9.60 -1.74 9.90
N ALA A 275 8.89 -1.63 11.02
CA ALA A 275 9.34 -2.18 12.30
C ALA A 275 9.56 -3.70 12.27
N ILE A 276 8.71 -4.46 11.57
CA ILE A 276 8.91 -5.91 11.36
C ILE A 276 10.18 -6.16 10.55
N PHE A 277 10.38 -5.46 9.44
CA PHE A 277 11.56 -5.64 8.62
C PHE A 277 12.85 -5.24 9.34
N GLU A 278 12.82 -4.17 10.13
CA GLU A 278 13.95 -3.77 10.99
C GLU A 278 14.25 -4.80 12.07
N SER A 279 13.22 -5.38 12.70
CA SER A 279 13.35 -6.45 13.70
C SER A 279 13.90 -7.74 13.11
N LEU A 280 13.40 -8.14 11.93
CA LEU A 280 13.90 -9.24 11.13
C LEU A 280 15.38 -9.02 10.83
N TYR A 281 15.72 -7.87 10.26
CA TYR A 281 17.07 -7.46 9.95
C TYR A 281 18.02 -7.50 11.17
N GLY A 282 17.63 -6.90 12.29
CA GLY A 282 18.44 -6.89 13.50
C GLY A 282 18.65 -8.30 14.07
N SER A 283 17.72 -9.21 13.82
CA SER A 283 17.88 -10.62 14.21
C SER A 283 18.83 -11.38 13.28
N PHE A 284 18.76 -11.12 11.98
CA PHE A 284 19.76 -11.61 11.02
C PHE A 284 21.17 -11.12 11.38
N ASP A 285 21.33 -9.82 11.65
CA ASP A 285 22.64 -9.26 12.02
C ASP A 285 23.21 -9.92 13.28
N ARG A 286 22.39 -10.11 14.34
CA ARG A 286 22.83 -10.80 15.57
C ARG A 286 23.19 -12.27 15.34
N LEU A 287 22.47 -12.98 14.48
CA LEU A 287 22.74 -14.40 14.21
C LEU A 287 23.98 -14.57 13.34
N ILE A 288 24.17 -13.72 12.35
CA ILE A 288 25.36 -13.66 11.50
C ILE A 288 26.58 -13.25 12.36
N ASP A 289 26.45 -12.26 13.23
CA ASP A 289 27.55 -11.82 14.11
C ASP A 289 28.05 -12.95 15.03
N LYS A 290 27.14 -13.78 15.55
CA LYS A 290 27.48 -14.92 16.42
C LYS A 290 28.09 -16.12 15.69
N THR A 291 27.96 -16.20 14.37
CA THR A 291 28.37 -17.39 13.57
C THR A 291 29.62 -17.15 12.73
N VAL A 292 30.07 -15.91 12.55
CA VAL A 292 30.99 -15.55 11.46
C VAL A 292 32.49 -15.70 11.76
N GLU A 293 32.95 -16.08 12.96
CA GLU A 293 34.35 -16.55 13.09
C GLU A 293 34.61 -17.34 14.38
N ASP A 294 34.97 -18.62 14.27
CA ASP A 294 35.69 -19.29 15.35
C ASP A 294 37.02 -18.53 15.56
N PRO A 295 37.37 -18.10 16.79
CA PRO A 295 38.66 -17.49 17.09
C PRO A 295 39.87 -18.24 16.52
N ARG A 296 39.77 -19.56 16.37
CA ARG A 296 40.80 -20.42 15.76
C ARG A 296 40.89 -20.23 14.25
N GLU A 297 39.76 -20.11 13.56
CA GLU A 297 39.72 -19.86 12.11
C GLU A 297 40.25 -18.45 11.78
N LYS A 298 39.89 -17.46 12.60
CA LYS A 298 40.44 -16.10 12.52
C LYS A 298 41.97 -16.11 12.62
N ARG A 299 42.49 -16.84 13.62
CA ARG A 299 43.93 -16.97 13.85
C ARG A 299 44.62 -17.70 12.70
N ALA A 300 44.07 -18.82 12.23
CA ALA A 300 44.58 -19.57 11.09
C ALA A 300 44.61 -18.72 9.80
N ARG A 301 43.59 -17.89 9.56
CA ARG A 301 43.54 -16.96 8.43
C ARG A 301 44.61 -15.87 8.54
N GLN A 302 44.80 -15.29 9.73
CA GLN A 302 45.85 -14.30 9.98
C GLN A 302 47.26 -14.89 9.82
N ASP A 303 47.47 -16.13 10.27
CA ASP A 303 48.75 -16.81 10.12
C ASP A 303 49.01 -17.17 8.65
N LEU A 304 47.99 -17.63 7.92
CA LEU A 304 48.08 -17.89 6.49
C LEU A 304 48.31 -16.61 5.68
N MET A 305 47.71 -15.46 6.05
CA MET A 305 47.97 -14.16 5.42
C MET A 305 49.46 -13.77 5.46
N LYS A 306 50.15 -14.09 6.56
CA LYS A 306 51.58 -13.77 6.72
C LYS A 306 52.47 -14.66 5.86
N VAL A 307 52.10 -15.93 5.70
CA VAL A 307 52.95 -16.95 5.05
C VAL A 307 52.67 -17.06 3.55
N LEU A 308 51.46 -16.75 3.10
CA LEU A 308 51.05 -16.87 1.69
C LEU A 308 51.99 -16.18 0.69
N PRO A 309 52.45 -14.94 0.91
CA PRO A 309 53.32 -14.24 -0.04
C PRO A 309 54.65 -14.97 -0.26
N ALA A 310 55.21 -15.59 0.79
CA ALA A 310 56.46 -16.35 0.71
C ALA A 310 56.26 -17.68 -0.04
N LEU A 311 55.15 -18.38 0.23
CA LEU A 311 54.79 -19.61 -0.48
C LEU A 311 54.53 -19.37 -1.97
N GLU A 312 53.91 -18.24 -2.33
CA GLU A 312 53.72 -17.83 -3.72
C GLU A 312 55.04 -17.62 -4.44
N LYS A 313 55.98 -16.92 -3.79
CA LYS A 313 57.31 -16.66 -4.35
C LYS A 313 58.05 -17.97 -4.61
N SER A 314 58.08 -18.86 -3.62
CA SER A 314 58.73 -20.17 -3.74
C SER A 314 58.09 -21.04 -4.83
N TYR A 315 56.77 -21.03 -4.94
CA TYR A 315 56.07 -21.77 -6.00
C TYR A 315 56.41 -21.23 -7.40
N LYS A 316 56.45 -19.90 -7.59
CA LYS A 316 56.85 -19.28 -8.87
C LYS A 316 58.29 -19.62 -9.24
N GLU A 317 59.19 -19.63 -8.26
CA GLU A 317 60.59 -20.01 -8.45
C GLU A 317 60.70 -21.49 -8.89
N ALA A 318 59.99 -22.39 -8.21
CA ALA A 318 59.97 -23.82 -8.57
C ALA A 318 59.38 -24.08 -9.97
N VAL A 319 58.33 -23.35 -10.37
CA VAL A 319 57.78 -23.42 -11.74
C VAL A 319 58.81 -22.95 -12.76
N LYS A 320 59.49 -21.83 -12.50
CA LYS A 320 60.53 -21.31 -13.38
C LYS A 320 61.70 -22.28 -13.52
N THR A 321 62.12 -22.93 -12.43
CA THR A 321 63.17 -23.97 -12.47
C THR A 321 62.69 -25.19 -13.27
N LEU A 322 61.44 -25.61 -13.11
CA LEU A 322 60.87 -26.72 -13.87
C LEU A 322 60.81 -26.42 -15.37
N GLU A 323 60.42 -25.19 -15.76
CA GLU A 323 60.43 -24.72 -17.15
C GLU A 323 61.85 -24.72 -17.73
N GLN A 324 62.83 -24.24 -16.97
CA GLN A 324 64.24 -24.26 -17.37
C GLN A 324 64.77 -25.70 -17.55
N VAL A 325 64.38 -26.62 -16.67
CA VAL A 325 64.74 -28.03 -16.78
C VAL A 325 64.07 -28.66 -18.00
N LYS A 326 62.77 -28.43 -18.21
CA LYS A 326 62.07 -28.94 -19.40
C LYS A 326 62.69 -28.44 -20.69
N ALA A 327 62.96 -27.14 -20.80
CA ALA A 327 63.66 -26.57 -21.96
C ALA A 327 65.03 -27.22 -22.19
N LYS A 328 65.79 -27.51 -21.12
CA LYS A 328 67.09 -28.21 -21.21
C LYS A 328 66.99 -29.65 -21.71
N TYR A 329 65.87 -30.34 -21.49
CA TYR A 329 65.65 -31.71 -21.94
C TYR A 329 64.91 -31.79 -23.30
N GLU A 330 64.09 -30.80 -23.67
CA GLU A 330 63.51 -30.66 -25.01
C GLU A 330 64.61 -30.35 -26.05
N ILE A 331 65.56 -29.47 -25.74
CA ILE A 331 66.73 -29.18 -26.60
C ILE A 331 67.63 -30.42 -26.80
N LYS A 332 67.63 -31.38 -25.86
CA LYS A 332 68.37 -32.64 -26.00
C LYS A 332 67.64 -33.71 -26.81
N ALA A 333 66.32 -33.63 -26.93
CA ALA A 333 65.53 -34.57 -27.72
C ALA A 333 65.50 -34.19 -29.22
N GLU A 334 65.69 -32.91 -29.58
CA GLU A 334 65.81 -32.46 -30.98
C GLU A 334 67.22 -32.57 -31.56
N ASN A 335 68.24 -32.83 -30.73
CA ASN A 335 69.64 -33.03 -31.13
C ASN A 335 70.09 -34.51 -31.07
N MET A 336 69.13 -35.44 -31.01
CA MET A 336 69.32 -36.88 -31.22
C MET A 336 68.60 -37.32 -32.49
#